data_AF-A0A6V7L016-F1
#
_entry.id   AF-A0A6V7L016-F1
#
_cell.length_a   1.000
_cell.length_b   1.000
_cell.length_c   1.000
_cell.angle_alpha   90.00
_cell.angle_beta   90.00
_cell.angle_gamma   90.00
#
_symmetry.space_group_name_H-M   'P 1'
#
loop_
_entity.id
_entity.type
_entity.pdbx_description
1 polymer ?
#
loop_
_entity_poly.entity_id
_entity_poly.type
_entity_poly.pdbx_seq_one_letter_code
_entity_poly.pdbx_strand_id
1 'polypeptide(L)' 'DIAQREDLRHIDVCSVDPPGCTDIDDALHCRDLENGNMEVGVHIADVSHFIRPGTALDAEAASRATTVYLVDKRIDMVP' A
#
# COMPACT_ATOMS: atom_id res chain seq x y z
N ASP A 1 13.55 -3.58 -12.60
CA ASP A 1 12.80 -3.17 -11.42
C ASP A 1 13.34 -3.82 -10.15
N ILE A 2 13.19 -5.13 -9.96
CA ILE A 2 13.62 -5.86 -8.74
C ILE A 2 15.07 -5.56 -8.31
N ALA A 3 16.03 -5.49 -9.26
CA ALA A 3 17.44 -5.23 -8.94
C ALA A 3 17.72 -3.85 -8.31
N GLN A 4 16.76 -2.92 -8.33
CA GLN A 4 16.87 -1.58 -7.74
C GLN A 4 16.05 -1.43 -6.45
N ARG A 5 15.43 -2.52 -5.98
CA ARG A 5 14.60 -2.56 -4.76
C ARG A 5 15.29 -3.41 -3.71
N GLU A 6 15.02 -3.10 -2.45
CA GLU A 6 15.38 -3.97 -1.34
C GLU A 6 14.48 -5.21 -1.35
N ASP A 7 15.08 -6.40 -1.28
CA ASP A 7 14.33 -7.65 -1.32
C ASP A 7 13.91 -8.09 0.09
N LEU A 8 12.69 -7.72 0.47
CA LEU A 8 12.09 -8.08 1.76
C LEU A 8 11.18 -9.32 1.68
N ARG A 9 11.13 -10.03 0.55
CA ARG A 9 10.20 -11.17 0.33
C ARG A 9 10.47 -12.37 1.24
N HIS A 10 11.61 -12.38 1.92
CA HIS A 10 12.02 -13.41 2.87
C HIS A 10 11.60 -13.10 4.31
N ILE A 11 11.01 -11.93 4.56
CA ILE A 11 10.47 -11.53 5.86
C ILE A 11 8.99 -11.91 5.91
N ASP A 12 8.54 -12.39 7.07
CA ASP A 12 7.12 -12.62 7.32
C ASP A 12 6.39 -11.28 7.45
N VAL A 13 5.66 -10.92 6.40
CA VAL A 13 4.90 -9.68 6.27
C VAL A 13 3.41 -10.01 6.14
N CYS A 14 2.53 -9.28 6.83
CA CYS A 14 1.08 -9.44 6.71
C CYS A 14 0.35 -8.09 6.74
N SER A 15 -0.85 -8.05 6.18
CA SER A 15 -1.81 -6.95 6.36
C SER A 15 -2.90 -7.37 7.35
N VAL A 16 -3.58 -6.39 7.96
CA VAL A 16 -4.68 -6.64 8.90
C VAL A 16 -5.87 -5.78 8.49
N ASP A 17 -6.79 -6.39 7.76
CA ASP A 17 -7.89 -5.70 7.09
C ASP A 17 -9.27 -6.24 7.50
N PRO A 18 -10.34 -5.42 7.40
CA PRO A 18 -11.71 -5.91 7.54
C PRO A 18 -12.08 -6.97 6.50
N PRO A 19 -13.01 -7.90 6.81
CA PRO A 19 -13.52 -8.85 5.83
C PRO A 19 -14.08 -8.14 4.59
N GLY A 20 -13.62 -8.55 3.40
CA GLY A 20 -14.05 -7.96 2.13
C GLY A 20 -13.30 -6.70 1.70
N CYS A 21 -12.27 -6.27 2.44
CA CYS A 21 -11.32 -5.26 1.96
C CYS A 21 -10.69 -5.74 0.63
N THR A 22 -10.53 -4.84 -0.33
CA THR A 22 -9.91 -5.17 -1.64
C THR A 22 -8.75 -4.24 -2.00
N ASP A 23 -8.52 -3.22 -1.19
CA ASP A 23 -7.55 -2.14 -1.31
C ASP A 23 -6.53 -2.26 -0.17
N ILE A 24 -5.74 -3.32 -0.22
CA ILE A 24 -4.68 -3.59 0.76
C ILE A 24 -3.46 -2.73 0.38
N ASP A 25 -3.38 -1.56 1.01
CA ASP A 25 -2.35 -0.56 0.72
C ASP A 25 -1.18 -0.57 1.71
N ASP A 26 -1.34 -1.27 2.84
CA ASP A 26 -0.33 -1.40 3.87
C ASP A 26 -0.10 -2.85 4.32
N ALA A 27 1.14 -3.15 4.70
CA ALA A 27 1.53 -4.38 5.33
C ALA A 27 2.62 -4.13 6.37
N LEU A 28 2.71 -5.02 7.35
CA LEU A 28 3.53 -4.84 8.55
C LEU A 28 4.43 -6.06 8.75
N HIS A 29 5.61 -5.81 9.32
CA HIS A 29 6.38 -6.85 9.98
C HIS A 29 6.90 -6.35 11.33
N CYS A 30 7.19 -7.30 12.21
CA CYS A 30 7.79 -7.03 13.51
C CYS A 30 8.69 -8.22 13.88
N ARG A 31 9.97 -7.98 14.17
CA ARG A 31 10.90 -9.03 14.60
C ARG A 31 11.84 -8.55 15.71
N ASP A 32 12.22 -9.47 16.59
CA ASP A 32 13.20 -9.21 17.63
C ASP A 32 14.61 -9.10 17.02
N LEU A 33 15.42 -8.20 17.58
CA LEU A 33 16.83 -8.03 17.26
C LEU A 33 17.71 -8.56 18.40
N GLU A 34 18.95 -8.92 18.08
CA GLU A 34 19.92 -9.47 19.05
C GLU A 34 20.23 -8.52 20.22
N ASN A 35 20.06 -7.21 20.02
CA ASN A 35 20.26 -6.18 21.04
C ASN A 35 19.05 -6.01 21.99
N GLY A 36 18.00 -6.82 21.84
CA GLY A 36 16.77 -6.77 22.63
C GLY A 36 15.76 -5.71 22.18
N ASN A 37 16.04 -4.98 21.09
CA ASN A 37 15.07 -4.08 20.47
C ASN A 37 14.22 -4.85 19.43
N MET A 38 13.20 -4.18 18.90
CA MET A 38 12.40 -4.69 17.78
C MET A 38 12.70 -3.91 16.51
N GLU A 39 12.74 -4.61 15.38
CA GLU A 39 12.60 -4.00 14.07
C GLU A 39 11.13 -4.05 13.66
N VAL A 40 10.57 -2.89 13.31
CA VAL A 40 9.20 -2.76 12.83
C VAL A 40 9.26 -2.09 11.47
N GLY A 41 8.61 -2.70 10.47
CA GLY A 41 8.47 -2.09 9.14
C GLY A 41 7.02 -1.89 8.77
N VAL A 42 6.74 -0.74 8.16
CA VAL A 42 5.47 -0.41 7.52
C VAL A 42 5.73 -0.34 6.03
N HIS A 43 5.10 -1.22 5.28
CA HIS A 43 5.29 -1.39 3.84
C HIS A 43 4.05 -0.88 3.13
N ILE A 44 4.18 0.21 2.38
CA ILE A 44 3.07 0.84 1.66
C ILE A 44 3.12 0.46 0.18
N ALA A 45 1.97 0.22 -0.43
CA ALA A 45 1.85 0.01 -1.86
C ALA A 45 2.52 1.14 -2.65
N ASP A 46 3.37 0.79 -3.61
CA ASP A 46 4.11 1.74 -4.43
C ASP A 46 3.23 2.29 -5.57
N VAL A 47 2.15 2.99 -5.20
CA VAL A 47 1.16 3.55 -6.15
C VAL A 47 1.83 4.50 -7.14
N SER A 48 2.84 5.26 -6.68
CA SER A 48 3.59 6.22 -7.50
C SER A 48 4.41 5.57 -8.62
N HIS A 49 4.69 4.27 -8.52
CA HIS A 49 5.31 3.52 -9.61
C HIS A 49 4.40 3.42 -10.83
N PHE A 50 3.09 3.37 -10.61
CA PHE A 50 2.06 3.17 -11.62
C PHE A 50 1.38 4.49 -12.04
N ILE A 51 1.13 5.38 -11.09
CA ILE A 51 0.51 6.69 -11.35
C ILE A 51 1.61 7.74 -11.43
N ARG A 52 1.99 8.10 -12.66
CA ARG A 52 3.04 9.09 -12.93
C ARG A 52 2.46 10.49 -13.09
N PRO A 53 3.16 11.53 -12.58
CA PRO A 53 2.70 12.92 -12.69
C PRO A 53 2.39 13.33 -14.13
N GLY A 54 1.28 14.07 -14.31
CA GLY A 54 0.86 14.62 -15.60
C GLY A 54 0.19 13.62 -16.54
N THR A 55 -0.05 12.38 -16.10
CA THR A 55 -0.85 11.41 -16.85
C THR A 55 -2.35 11.66 -16.69
N ALA A 56 -3.17 11.13 -17.60
CA ALA A 56 -4.63 11.19 -17.44
C ALA A 56 -5.10 10.50 -16.15
N LEU A 57 -4.39 9.45 -15.72
CA LEU A 57 -4.67 8.74 -14.49
C LEU A 57 -4.35 9.60 -13.25
N ASP A 58 -3.22 10.31 -13.27
CA ASP A 58 -2.86 11.28 -12.23
C ASP A 58 -3.88 12.43 -12.15
N ALA A 59 -4.28 13.00 -13.28
CA ALA A 59 -5.30 14.04 -13.33
C ALA A 59 -6.66 13.59 -12.79
N GLU A 60 -7.09 12.36 -13.13
CA GLU A 60 -8.34 11.79 -12.62
C GLU A 60 -8.24 11.47 -11.11
N ALA A 61 -7.15 10.87 -10.66
CA ALA A 61 -6.92 10.59 -9.24
C ALA A 61 -6.90 11.88 -8.42
N ALA A 62 -6.23 12.93 -8.92
CA ALA A 62 -6.22 14.26 -8.32
C ALA A 62 -7.60 14.91 -8.31
N SER A 63 -8.39 14.73 -9.38
CA SER A 63 -9.76 15.24 -9.46
C SER A 63 -10.72 14.54 -8.49
N ARG A 64 -10.59 13.22 -8.30
CA ARG A 64 -11.40 12.46 -7.32
C ARG A 64 -10.94 12.68 -5.89
N ALA A 65 -9.65 12.92 -5.69
CA ALA A 65 -8.94 13.17 -4.44
C ALA A 65 -8.94 12.01 -3.42
N THR A 66 -10.00 11.20 -3.35
CA THR A 66 -10.12 10.07 -2.42
C THR A 66 -11.13 9.04 -2.91
N THR A 67 -11.01 7.81 -2.42
CA THR A 67 -12.06 6.79 -2.57
C THR A 67 -13.22 7.13 -1.64
N VAL A 68 -14.45 7.04 -2.15
CA VAL A 68 -15.67 7.29 -1.36
C VAL A 68 -16.33 5.97 -1.02
N TYR A 69 -16.50 5.72 0.29
CA TYR A 69 -17.19 4.54 0.82
C TYR A 69 -18.59 4.93 1.27
N LEU A 70 -19.60 4.43 0.56
CA LEU A 70 -21.01 4.48 0.94
C LEU A 70 -21.40 3.16 1.63
N VAL A 71 -22.62 3.09 2.17
CA VAL A 71 -23.09 1.90 2.91
C VAL A 71 -23.05 0.62 2.06
N ASP A 72 -23.37 0.73 0.77
CA ASP A 72 -23.54 -0.39 -0.15
C ASP A 72 -22.68 -0.27 -1.43
N LYS A 73 -21.85 0.77 -1.52
CA LYS A 73 -21.09 1.08 -2.72
C LYS A 73 -19.75 1.72 -2.40
N ARG A 74 -18.75 1.42 -3.23
CA ARG A 74 -17.47 2.11 -3.25
C ARG A 74 -17.29 2.85 -4.59
N ILE A 75 -16.69 4.03 -4.53
CA ILE A 75 -16.28 4.80 -5.71
C ILE A 75 -14.78 5.03 -5.60
N ASP A 76 -14.02 4.27 -6.38
CA ASP A 76 -12.57 4.21 -6.29
C ASP A 76 -11.90 5.50 -6.78
N MET A 77 -10.87 5.95 -6.06
CA MET A 77 -9.99 7.04 -6.51
C MET A 77 -9.25 6.65 -7.79
N VAL A 78 -8.77 5.41 -7.83
CA VAL A 78 -7.95 4.84 -8.90
C VAL A 78 -8.60 3.55 -9.40
N PRO A 79 -8.53 3.23 -10.70
CA PRO A 79 -9.11 2.01 -11.27
C PRO A 79 -8.46 0.72 -10.78
#